data_AF-A0A381YCY9-F1
#
_entry.id   AF-A0A381YCY9-F1
#
_cell.length_a   1.000
_cell.length_b   1.000
_cell.length_c   1.000
_cell.angle_alpha   90.00
_cell.angle_beta   90.00
_cell.angle_gamma   90.00
#
_symmetry.space_group_name_H-M   'P 1'
#
loop_
_entity.id
_entity.type
_entity.pdbx_description
1 polymer ?
#
loop_
_entity_poly.entity_id
_entity_poly.type
_entity_poly.pdbx_seq_one_letter_code
_entity_poly.pdbx_strand_id
1 'polypeptide(L)'
;MDPVIFTQKAVDGNEALVPFGEQTQEWDGSLLANDVPVNPESIFPTAVGAGTTYPDYKPAPFIIGSRHKDVDMVTVVTEGIFSYCSYKIKIDTDRYVGPEQATVRCQGEAVGHVMTAEYGSQMLSLGGVHHLTGGSKQEGRVTCQMMMDLGNKNAVELEVEEGSKLVVQAGAAPVI
;
A
#
# COMPACT_ATOMS: atom_id res chain seq x y z
N MET A 1 12.85 -4.30 3.21
CA MET A 1 13.42 -4.99 2.02
C MET A 1 12.39 -4.80 0.93
N ASP A 2 12.70 -4.04 -0.12
CA ASP A 2 11.71 -3.65 -1.15
C ASP A 2 11.92 -4.53 -2.40
N PRO A 3 10.94 -5.35 -2.80
CA PRO A 3 11.05 -6.26 -3.93
C PRO A 3 11.24 -5.53 -5.27
N VAL A 4 10.73 -4.30 -5.42
CA VAL A 4 10.93 -3.47 -6.61
C VAL A 4 12.38 -3.01 -6.69
N ILE A 5 12.95 -2.57 -5.57
CA ILE A 5 14.38 -2.20 -5.50
C ILE A 5 15.29 -3.40 -5.78
N PHE A 6 14.94 -4.60 -5.28
CA PHE A 6 15.71 -5.82 -5.59
C PHE A 6 15.64 -6.19 -7.06
N THR A 7 14.42 -6.16 -7.65
CA THR A 7 14.24 -6.42 -9.08
C THR A 7 15.02 -5.41 -9.93
N GLN A 8 14.93 -4.12 -9.59
CA GLN A 8 15.65 -3.07 -10.31
C GLN A 8 17.17 -3.27 -10.23
N LYS A 9 17.70 -3.63 -9.06
CA LYS A 9 19.13 -3.93 -8.90
C LYS A 9 19.58 -5.12 -9.73
N ALA A 10 18.77 -6.18 -9.82
CA ALA A 10 19.07 -7.34 -10.67
C ALA A 10 19.09 -6.95 -12.16
N VAL A 11 18.15 -6.12 -12.60
CA VAL A 11 18.13 -5.56 -13.97
C VAL A 11 19.38 -4.70 -14.22
N ASP A 12 19.70 -3.78 -13.32
CA ASP A 12 20.85 -2.88 -13.44
C ASP A 12 22.19 -3.65 -13.43
N GLY A 13 22.25 -4.76 -12.67
CA GLY A 13 23.38 -5.67 -12.60
C GLY A 13 23.46 -6.68 -13.75
N ASN A 14 22.49 -6.68 -14.67
CA ASN A 14 22.34 -7.67 -15.75
C ASN A 14 22.31 -9.12 -15.23
N GLU A 15 21.71 -9.33 -14.06
CA GLU A 15 21.48 -10.62 -13.44
C GLU A 15 20.26 -11.32 -14.08
N ALA A 16 20.21 -12.65 -13.98
CA ALA A 16 19.12 -13.42 -14.57
C ALA A 16 17.81 -13.22 -13.80
N LEU A 17 16.78 -12.72 -14.49
CA LEU A 17 15.40 -12.72 -13.99
C LEU A 17 14.67 -13.97 -14.47
N VAL A 18 13.97 -14.63 -13.55
CA VAL A 18 13.14 -15.80 -13.86
C VAL A 18 11.67 -15.35 -13.91
N PRO A 19 10.98 -15.47 -15.05
CA PRO A 19 9.56 -15.13 -15.14
C PRO A 19 8.73 -16.10 -14.31
N PHE A 20 7.89 -15.56 -13.43
CA PHE A 20 6.98 -16.33 -12.60
C PHE A 20 5.63 -16.43 -13.33
N GLY A 21 5.37 -17.50 -14.08
CA GLY A 21 3.98 -17.81 -14.46
C GLY A 21 3.66 -18.45 -15.81
N GLU A 22 4.60 -18.76 -16.71
CA GLU A 22 4.26 -19.42 -17.98
C GLU A 22 3.77 -20.88 -17.79
N GLN A 23 3.90 -21.46 -16.60
CA GLN A 23 3.55 -22.87 -16.28
C GLN A 23 2.55 -22.99 -15.11
N THR A 24 1.58 -22.07 -14.99
CA THR A 24 0.68 -21.97 -13.83
C THR A 24 -0.39 -23.06 -13.72
N GLN A 25 -0.63 -23.90 -14.73
CA GLN A 25 -1.68 -24.92 -14.66
C GLN A 25 -1.27 -26.21 -13.92
N GLU A 26 0.03 -26.48 -13.72
CA GLU A 26 0.54 -27.68 -13.03
C GLU A 26 1.73 -27.35 -12.10
N TRP A 27 1.61 -26.28 -11.31
CA TRP A 27 2.68 -25.89 -10.38
C TRP A 27 2.59 -26.70 -9.07
N ASP A 28 3.67 -27.36 -8.67
CA ASP A 28 3.77 -28.24 -7.50
C ASP A 28 4.21 -27.51 -6.21
N GLY A 29 4.36 -26.19 -6.26
CA GLY A 29 4.82 -25.37 -5.13
C GLY A 29 6.34 -25.18 -5.06
N SER A 30 7.10 -25.69 -6.03
CA SER A 30 8.55 -25.48 -6.14
C SER A 30 8.92 -24.07 -6.62
N LEU A 31 10.07 -23.54 -6.19
CA LEU A 31 10.53 -22.19 -6.55
C LEU A 31 10.82 -21.98 -8.05
N LEU A 32 11.11 -23.06 -8.78
CA LEU A 32 11.60 -23.04 -10.16
C LEU A 32 11.00 -24.20 -10.95
N ALA A 33 10.80 -24.01 -12.24
CA ALA A 33 10.70 -25.14 -13.16
C ALA A 33 12.01 -25.95 -13.12
N ASN A 34 11.92 -27.27 -13.31
CA ASN A 34 13.05 -28.19 -13.16
C ASN A 34 14.26 -27.88 -14.06
N ASP A 35 14.08 -27.04 -15.08
CA ASP A 35 15.06 -26.66 -16.10
C ASP A 35 15.74 -25.30 -15.85
N VAL A 36 15.38 -24.56 -14.79
CA VAL A 36 16.01 -23.27 -14.49
C VAL A 36 17.31 -23.49 -13.69
N PRO A 37 18.49 -23.06 -14.21
CA PRO A 37 19.79 -23.41 -13.64
C PRO A 37 20.21 -22.44 -12.52
N VAL A 38 19.35 -22.26 -11.49
CA VAL A 38 19.64 -21.40 -10.34
C VAL A 38 19.60 -22.20 -9.05
N ASN A 39 20.47 -21.87 -8.10
CA ASN A 39 20.43 -22.48 -6.77
C ASN A 39 19.15 -22.04 -6.04
N PRO A 40 18.26 -22.95 -5.63
CA PRO A 40 17.05 -22.60 -4.88
C PRO A 40 17.30 -21.77 -3.61
N GLU A 41 18.45 -21.96 -2.94
CA GLU A 41 18.83 -21.20 -1.74
C GLU A 41 19.19 -19.74 -2.02
N SER A 42 19.41 -19.38 -3.29
CA SER A 42 19.81 -18.04 -3.73
C SER A 42 18.65 -17.21 -4.30
N ILE A 43 17.43 -17.77 -4.34
CA ILE A 43 16.26 -17.12 -4.92
C ILE A 43 15.46 -16.38 -3.86
N PHE A 44 15.06 -15.16 -4.19
CA PHE A 44 14.16 -14.34 -3.40
C PHE A 44 12.88 -14.03 -4.19
N PRO A 45 11.72 -14.62 -3.85
CA PRO A 45 10.46 -14.32 -4.51
C PRO A 45 10.04 -12.87 -4.29
N THR A 46 9.92 -12.09 -5.36
CA THR A 46 9.44 -10.70 -5.30
C THR A 46 7.92 -10.61 -5.36
N ALA A 47 7.28 -11.57 -6.04
CA ALA A 47 5.83 -11.72 -6.20
C ALA A 47 5.10 -10.47 -6.73
N VAL A 48 5.83 -9.56 -7.37
CA VAL A 48 5.26 -8.37 -8.01
C VAL A 48 4.41 -8.81 -9.19
N GLY A 49 3.14 -8.40 -9.23
CA GLY A 49 2.21 -8.75 -10.30
C GLY A 49 1.55 -10.13 -10.16
N ALA A 50 1.74 -10.83 -9.04
CA ALA A 50 1.13 -12.14 -8.76
C ALA A 50 -0.42 -12.11 -8.72
N GLY A 51 -1.03 -10.93 -8.56
CA GLY A 51 -2.48 -10.77 -8.43
C GLY A 51 -3.01 -11.34 -7.12
N THR A 52 -4.34 -11.47 -7.04
CA THR A 52 -5.05 -11.90 -5.82
C THR A 52 -6.34 -12.64 -6.15
N THR A 53 -6.95 -13.26 -5.13
CA THR A 53 -8.27 -13.90 -5.21
C THR A 53 -9.36 -13.12 -4.46
N TYR A 54 -9.11 -11.86 -4.09
CA TYR A 54 -9.99 -11.07 -3.23
C TYR A 54 -11.47 -10.98 -3.70
N PRO A 55 -12.48 -11.04 -2.79
CA PRO A 55 -12.37 -11.29 -1.35
C PRO A 55 -11.81 -12.69 -1.08
N ASP A 56 -10.83 -12.82 -0.19
CA ASP A 56 -10.04 -14.06 -0.08
C ASP A 56 -10.84 -15.20 0.56
N TYR A 57 -11.62 -15.90 -0.26
CA TYR A 57 -12.21 -17.22 0.04
C TYR A 57 -11.31 -18.38 -0.43
N LYS A 58 -10.15 -18.07 -1.01
CA LYS A 58 -9.13 -19.02 -1.46
C LYS A 58 -7.80 -18.73 -0.75
N PRO A 59 -6.98 -19.75 -0.48
CA PRO A 59 -5.62 -19.55 0.02
C PRO A 59 -4.82 -18.63 -0.91
N ALA A 60 -3.78 -18.01 -0.36
CA ALA A 60 -2.81 -17.19 -1.08
C ALA A 60 -2.47 -17.79 -2.46
N PRO A 61 -2.49 -16.98 -3.55
CA PRO A 61 -2.34 -17.48 -4.92
C PRO A 61 -1.05 -18.27 -5.12
N PHE A 62 -0.01 -17.99 -4.32
CA PHE A 62 1.23 -18.75 -4.31
C PHE A 62 1.70 -19.01 -2.88
N ILE A 63 1.93 -20.28 -2.58
CA ILE A 63 2.57 -20.75 -1.34
C ILE A 63 3.80 -21.52 -1.78
N ILE A 64 4.97 -20.95 -1.51
CA ILE A 64 6.26 -21.44 -2.00
C ILE A 64 7.00 -22.11 -0.85
N GLY A 65 7.37 -23.37 -1.05
CA GLY A 65 8.24 -24.11 -0.13
C GLY A 65 9.70 -24.00 -0.55
N SER A 66 10.60 -23.76 0.41
CA SER A 66 12.04 -23.71 0.19
C SER A 66 12.81 -24.16 1.43
N ARG A 67 14.12 -24.38 1.29
CA ARG A 67 15.02 -24.66 2.42
C ARG A 67 16.16 -23.65 2.39
N HIS A 68 16.47 -23.06 3.53
CA HIS A 68 17.61 -22.15 3.68
C HIS A 68 18.43 -22.56 4.90
N LYS A 69 19.68 -22.99 4.69
CA LYS A 69 20.59 -23.42 5.79
C LYS A 69 19.94 -24.47 6.70
N ASP A 70 19.44 -25.53 6.09
CA ASP A 70 18.72 -26.63 6.74
C ASP A 70 17.37 -26.28 7.41
N VAL A 71 16.91 -25.02 7.34
CA VAL A 71 15.62 -24.56 7.86
C VAL A 71 14.57 -24.55 6.75
N ASP A 72 13.42 -25.18 6.99
CA ASP A 72 12.27 -25.09 6.08
C ASP A 72 11.68 -23.66 6.11
N MET A 73 11.59 -23.04 4.94
CA MET A 73 11.09 -21.69 4.74
C MET A 73 9.87 -21.72 3.81
N VAL A 74 8.74 -21.26 4.33
CA VAL A 74 7.49 -21.12 3.56
C VAL A 74 7.27 -19.64 3.26
N THR A 75 7.25 -19.29 1.97
CA THR A 75 6.92 -17.94 1.51
C THR A 75 5.49 -17.92 1.01
N VAL A 76 4.64 -17.15 1.68
CA VAL A 76 3.23 -16.98 1.30
C VAL A 76 3.10 -15.65 0.57
N VAL A 77 2.69 -15.69 -0.69
CA VAL A 77 2.43 -14.51 -1.50
C VAL A 77 1.05 -13.99 -1.15
N THR A 78 1.02 -12.86 -0.44
CA THR A 78 -0.21 -12.13 -0.16
C THR A 78 -0.11 -10.73 -0.76
N GLU A 79 -1.25 -10.17 -1.13
CA GLU A 79 -1.29 -8.81 -1.65
C GLU A 79 -1.18 -7.81 -0.49
N GLY A 80 -0.20 -6.91 -0.56
CA GLY A 80 -0.21 -5.68 0.23
C GLY A 80 -1.01 -4.62 -0.51
N ILE A 81 -2.34 -4.73 -0.57
CA ILE A 81 -3.12 -3.74 -1.32
C ILE A 81 -2.99 -2.40 -0.61
N PHE A 82 -2.39 -1.43 -1.29
CA PHE A 82 -2.37 -0.05 -0.81
C PHE A 82 -3.80 0.45 -0.56
N SER A 83 -4.79 -0.13 -1.25
CA SER A 83 -6.22 0.15 -1.06
C SER A 83 -6.72 -0.08 0.37
N TYR A 84 -6.10 -0.96 1.18
CA TYR A 84 -6.46 -1.14 2.59
C TYR A 84 -5.71 -0.21 3.55
N CYS A 85 -4.76 0.55 3.04
CA CYS A 85 -4.03 1.50 3.85
C CYS A 85 -4.84 2.79 4.00
N SER A 86 -4.84 3.33 5.21
CA SER A 86 -5.32 4.67 5.51
C SER A 86 -4.38 5.32 6.52
N TYR A 87 -4.39 6.65 6.56
CA TYR A 87 -3.75 7.43 7.59
C TYR A 87 -4.79 8.00 8.53
N LYS A 88 -4.57 7.77 9.83
CA LYS A 88 -5.26 8.50 10.89
C LYS A 88 -4.41 9.71 11.26
N ILE A 89 -4.93 10.91 11.04
CA ILE A 89 -4.26 12.16 11.41
C ILE A 89 -4.89 12.69 12.70
N LYS A 90 -4.05 12.91 13.70
CA LYS A 90 -4.39 13.58 14.96
C LYS A 90 -3.92 15.02 14.91
N ILE A 91 -4.84 15.97 15.08
CA ILE A 91 -4.57 17.40 15.06
C ILE A 91 -4.85 17.95 16.46
N ASP A 92 -3.79 18.20 17.22
CA ASP A 92 -3.87 18.79 18.56
C ASP A 92 -4.06 20.29 18.46
N THR A 93 -5.32 20.74 18.43
CA THR A 93 -5.69 22.13 18.22
C THR A 93 -7.03 22.45 18.88
N ASP A 94 -7.19 23.68 19.35
CA ASP A 94 -8.49 24.22 19.78
C ASP A 94 -9.32 24.76 18.59
N ARG A 95 -8.73 24.82 17.39
CA ARG A 95 -9.42 25.30 16.19
C ARG A 95 -10.41 24.24 15.70
N TYR A 96 -11.59 24.68 15.30
CA TYR A 96 -12.58 23.83 14.66
C TYR A 96 -12.11 23.41 13.27
N VAL A 97 -12.06 22.10 13.00
CA VAL A 97 -11.65 21.57 11.69
C VAL A 97 -12.87 21.27 10.81
N GLY A 98 -13.93 20.72 11.38
CA GLY A 98 -15.18 20.44 10.68
C GLY A 98 -16.05 19.47 11.46
N PRO A 99 -17.30 19.26 11.03
CA PRO A 99 -18.20 18.34 11.72
C PRO A 99 -17.76 16.89 11.52
N GLU A 100 -18.09 16.01 12.47
CA GLU A 100 -17.86 14.58 12.31
C GLU A 100 -18.57 14.07 11.04
N GLN A 101 -17.93 13.12 10.34
CA GLN A 101 -18.32 12.58 9.04
C GLN A 101 -18.16 13.54 7.85
N ALA A 102 -17.76 14.80 8.05
CA ALA A 102 -17.51 15.72 6.94
C ALA A 102 -16.46 15.17 5.97
N THR A 103 -16.74 15.27 4.66
CA THR A 103 -15.80 14.84 3.62
C THR A 103 -14.54 15.70 3.67
N VAL A 104 -13.38 15.04 3.59
CA VAL A 104 -12.10 15.71 3.40
C VAL A 104 -11.70 15.59 1.94
N ARG A 105 -11.38 16.72 1.31
CA ARG A 105 -10.99 16.80 -0.09
C ARG A 105 -9.53 17.16 -0.26
N CYS A 106 -8.89 16.58 -1.28
CA CYS A 106 -7.58 16.98 -1.76
C CYS A 106 -7.68 17.17 -3.27
N GLN A 107 -7.21 18.30 -3.81
CA GLN A 107 -7.33 18.63 -5.23
C GLN A 107 -8.77 18.46 -5.79
N GLY A 108 -9.78 18.74 -4.95
CA GLY A 108 -11.21 18.58 -5.29
C GLY A 108 -11.78 17.17 -5.12
N GLU A 109 -10.95 16.13 -5.02
CA GLU A 109 -11.39 14.74 -4.84
C GLU A 109 -11.66 14.41 -3.38
N ALA A 110 -12.67 13.59 -3.10
CA ALA A 110 -12.91 13.06 -1.76
C ALA A 110 -11.82 12.03 -1.42
N VAL A 111 -11.08 12.27 -0.34
CA VAL A 111 -9.94 11.41 0.03
C VAL A 111 -10.05 10.85 1.45
N GLY A 112 -11.11 11.19 2.17
CA GLY A 112 -11.30 10.79 3.56
C GLY A 112 -12.45 11.52 4.21
N HIS A 113 -12.49 11.47 5.54
CA HIS A 113 -13.49 12.18 6.34
C HIS A 113 -12.93 12.59 7.71
N VAL A 114 -13.60 13.57 8.34
CA VAL A 114 -13.44 13.88 9.76
C VAL A 114 -14.05 12.75 10.57
N MET A 115 -13.25 12.13 11.43
CA MET A 115 -13.69 11.07 12.33
C MET A 115 -13.88 11.60 13.74
N THR A 116 -14.45 10.78 14.62
CA THR A 116 -14.69 11.12 16.01
C THR A 116 -13.44 11.68 16.68
N ALA A 117 -13.60 12.81 17.37
CA ALA A 117 -12.54 13.46 18.12
C ALA A 117 -12.01 12.53 19.23
N GLU A 118 -10.69 12.48 19.38
CA GLU A 118 -10.03 11.63 20.39
C GLU A 118 -9.20 12.53 21.32
N TYR A 119 -9.42 12.42 22.65
CA TYR A 119 -8.65 13.16 23.66
C TYR A 119 -8.59 14.69 23.46
N GLY A 120 -9.66 15.28 22.91
CA GLY A 120 -9.74 16.72 22.62
C GLY A 120 -9.12 17.12 21.27
N SER A 121 -8.51 16.19 20.54
CA SER A 121 -7.92 16.41 19.23
C SER A 121 -8.96 16.27 18.12
N GLN A 122 -8.79 17.07 17.06
CA GLN A 122 -9.53 16.90 15.81
C GLN A 122 -8.87 15.76 15.02
N MET A 123 -9.68 14.88 14.42
CA MET A 123 -9.19 13.62 13.86
C MET A 123 -9.67 13.44 12.41
N LEU A 124 -8.77 13.00 11.53
CA LEU A 124 -9.08 12.68 10.13
C LEU A 124 -8.72 11.23 9.82
N SER A 125 -9.55 10.57 9.01
CA SER A 125 -9.21 9.30 8.36
C SER A 125 -9.07 9.54 6.86
N LEU A 126 -7.85 9.43 6.33
CA LEU A 126 -7.52 9.66 4.92
C LEU A 126 -7.10 8.35 4.22
N GLY A 127 -7.57 8.13 3.00
CA GLY A 127 -7.30 6.91 2.25
C GLY A 127 -8.33 5.80 2.50
N GLY A 128 -7.91 4.56 2.29
CA GLY A 128 -8.78 3.38 2.38
C GLY A 128 -9.48 3.02 1.07
N VAL A 129 -10.08 1.83 1.07
CA VAL A 129 -10.48 1.13 -0.16
C VAL A 129 -11.54 1.88 -0.95
N HIS A 130 -12.42 2.58 -0.24
CA HIS A 130 -13.45 3.41 -0.82
C HIS A 130 -12.86 4.48 -1.73
N HIS A 131 -11.84 5.22 -1.24
CA HIS A 131 -11.23 6.31 -1.99
C HIS A 131 -10.19 5.83 -3.00
N LEU A 132 -9.48 4.74 -2.70
CA LEU A 132 -8.43 4.22 -3.58
C LEU A 132 -8.98 3.42 -4.76
N THR A 133 -10.13 2.75 -4.60
CA THR A 133 -10.67 1.83 -5.62
C THR A 133 -12.18 1.90 -5.82
N GLY A 134 -12.94 2.46 -4.87
CA GLY A 134 -14.41 2.50 -4.93
C GLY A 134 -14.97 3.68 -5.73
N GLY A 135 -14.21 4.77 -5.83
CA GLY A 135 -14.60 5.99 -6.52
C GLY A 135 -14.15 6.07 -7.99
N SER A 136 -13.90 7.29 -8.45
CA SER A 136 -13.38 7.51 -9.81
C SER A 136 -11.89 7.17 -9.92
N LYS A 137 -11.38 6.94 -11.14
CA LYS A 137 -9.92 6.79 -11.37
C LYS A 137 -9.14 8.02 -10.90
N GLN A 138 -9.74 9.20 -11.02
CA GLN A 138 -9.12 10.45 -10.57
C GLN A 138 -9.02 10.49 -9.05
N GLU A 139 -10.10 10.15 -8.35
CA GLU A 139 -10.15 10.04 -6.89
C GLU A 139 -9.08 9.08 -6.36
N GLY A 140 -9.00 7.88 -6.94
CA GLY A 140 -7.99 6.88 -6.54
C GLY A 140 -6.55 7.37 -6.73
N ARG A 141 -6.26 8.03 -7.86
CA ARG A 141 -4.94 8.60 -8.14
C ARG A 141 -4.59 9.72 -7.16
N VAL A 142 -5.51 10.64 -6.91
CA VAL A 142 -5.28 11.76 -5.99
C VAL A 142 -5.11 11.28 -4.56
N THR A 143 -5.94 10.32 -4.12
CA THR A 143 -5.83 9.69 -2.80
C THR A 143 -4.48 9.01 -2.62
N CYS A 144 -4.06 8.20 -3.60
CA CYS A 144 -2.77 7.52 -3.56
C CYS A 144 -1.60 8.52 -3.51
N GLN A 145 -1.64 9.55 -4.35
CA GLN A 145 -0.61 10.60 -4.36
C GLN A 145 -0.54 11.34 -3.02
N MET A 146 -1.69 11.76 -2.46
CA MET A 146 -1.76 12.39 -1.15
C MET A 146 -1.13 11.52 -0.06
N MET A 147 -1.43 10.21 -0.04
CA MET A 147 -0.84 9.29 0.92
C MET A 147 0.67 9.14 0.72
N MET A 148 1.14 9.02 -0.52
CA MET A 148 2.59 8.97 -0.80
C MET A 148 3.28 10.26 -0.35
N ASP A 149 2.68 11.42 -0.58
CA ASP A 149 3.23 12.71 -0.16
C ASP A 149 3.34 12.81 1.35
N LEU A 150 2.27 12.49 2.08
CA LEU A 150 2.31 12.46 3.55
C LEU A 150 3.34 11.45 4.07
N GLY A 151 3.41 10.25 3.48
CA GLY A 151 4.38 9.21 3.84
C GLY A 151 5.83 9.64 3.60
N ASN A 152 6.06 10.46 2.58
CA ASN A 152 7.36 11.07 2.28
C ASN A 152 7.60 12.41 2.99
N LYS A 153 6.73 12.79 3.95
CA LYS A 153 6.81 14.04 4.72
C LYS A 153 6.70 15.32 3.89
N ASN A 154 6.06 15.23 2.72
CA ASN A 154 5.65 16.40 1.95
C ASN A 154 4.38 17.02 2.57
N ALA A 155 4.18 18.32 2.34
CA ALA A 155 2.97 19.01 2.76
C ALA A 155 1.81 18.69 1.82
N VAL A 156 0.62 18.52 2.38
CA VAL A 156 -0.62 18.28 1.63
C VAL A 156 -1.69 19.29 2.05
N GLU A 157 -2.31 19.91 1.05
CA GLU A 157 -3.48 20.78 1.23
C GLU A 157 -4.76 19.95 1.23
N LEU A 158 -5.60 20.19 2.23
CA LEU A 158 -6.89 19.53 2.43
C LEU A 158 -7.98 20.59 2.62
N GLU A 159 -9.19 20.27 2.18
CA GLU A 159 -10.39 21.08 2.41
C GLU A 159 -11.46 20.22 3.03
N VAL A 160 -11.94 20.62 4.21
CA VAL A 160 -13.03 19.92 4.89
C VAL A 160 -14.36 20.55 4.48
N GLU A 161 -15.31 19.74 4.03
CA GLU A 161 -16.66 20.23 3.71
C GLU A 161 -17.32 20.87 4.95
N GLU A 162 -17.84 22.08 4.78
CA GLU A 162 -18.40 22.89 5.86
C GLU A 162 -17.43 23.12 7.04
N GLY A 163 -16.12 23.02 6.77
CA GLY A 163 -15.06 23.11 7.75
C GLY A 163 -13.91 24.02 7.30
N SER A 164 -12.72 23.70 7.80
CA SER A 164 -11.49 24.47 7.60
C SER A 164 -10.68 23.94 6.42
N LYS A 165 -9.83 24.82 5.86
CA LYS A 165 -8.75 24.42 4.96
C LYS A 165 -7.52 24.11 5.78
N LEU A 166 -6.81 23.05 5.44
CA LEU A 166 -5.70 22.54 6.23
C LEU A 166 -4.48 22.37 5.35
N VAL A 167 -3.30 22.66 5.90
CA VAL A 167 -2.04 22.13 5.38
C VAL A 167 -1.44 21.22 6.43
N VAL A 168 -1.27 19.95 6.08
CA VAL A 168 -0.74 18.93 6.98
C VAL A 168 0.57 18.36 6.44
N GLN A 169 1.52 18.12 7.34
CA GLN A 169 2.83 17.57 7.02
C GLN A 169 3.39 16.83 8.24
N ALA A 170 3.95 15.65 8.03
CA ALA A 170 4.59 14.90 9.10
C ALA A 170 5.80 15.66 9.67
N GLY A 171 5.78 15.94 10.98
CA GLY A 171 6.86 16.63 11.69
C GLY A 171 6.80 18.17 11.64
N ALA A 172 5.77 18.76 11.04
CA ALA A 172 5.51 20.19 11.07
C ALA A 172 4.17 20.50 11.74
N ALA A 173 4.02 21.71 12.29
CA ALA A 173 2.74 22.16 12.83
C ALA A 173 1.72 22.35 11.68
N PRO A 174 0.46 21.92 11.86
CA PRO A 174 -0.58 22.09 10.84
C PRO A 174 -0.95 23.57 10.69
N VAL A 175 -1.29 23.97 9.47
CA VAL A 175 -1.92 25.27 9.18
C VAL A 175 -3.42 25.04 9.03
N ILE A 176 -4.24 25.82 9.75
CA ILE A 176 -5.71 25.71 9.83
C ILE A 176 -6.31 27.10 9.66
#